data_AF-X0SEY5-F1
#
_entry.id   AF-X0SEY5-F1
#
_cell.length_a   1.000
_cell.length_b   1.000
_cell.length_c   1.000
_cell.angle_alpha   90.00
_cell.angle_beta   90.00
_cell.angle_gamma   90.00
#
_symmetry.space_group_name_H-M   'P 1'
#
loop_
_entity.id
_entity.type
_entity.pdbx_description
1 polymer ?
#
loop_
_entity_poly.entity_id
_entity_poly.type
_entity_poly.pdbx_seq_one_letter_code
_entity_poly.pdbx_strand_id
1 'polypeptide(L)'
;MRNKSAFIIGIFVALILITALSTLSKGAETEDIEGVWMGTLKVSVVELRIVFKINANANGTLAATMDSPDQGAENIAVSKVTFENGRLYLESKVVQGTYEGQIKEDGSIEGKWQQGGISFPLLLKRIDEAPTLHRPQEPKKPYPYIEEEVTYENEKAGIKLAGTLTIPRSEGPFPAVILITGSGGQDRNETVFGHRPFLVLADYLTRKGIAVLRVDDRGVGGSTGNLLEATSEDFAGDVLTGVNYLKSRKEVNPKKIGLIGHSEGGIIAPIAAVRS
;
A
#
# COMPACT_ATOMS: atom_id res chain seq x y z
N MET A 1 -54.58 70.82 30.66
CA MET A 1 -55.76 70.18 31.27
C MET A 1 -55.39 68.78 31.74
N ARG A 2 -55.55 68.50 33.05
CA ARG A 2 -55.44 67.20 33.78
C ARG A 2 -54.11 66.43 33.59
N ASN A 3 -53.13 66.43 34.50
CA ASN A 3 -53.07 66.31 35.97
C ASN A 3 -53.51 64.94 36.52
N LYS A 4 -52.54 64.22 37.14
CA LYS A 4 -52.59 63.21 38.22
C LYS A 4 -51.13 62.74 38.42
N SER A 5 -50.30 63.31 39.31
CA SER A 5 -50.26 63.16 40.77
C SER A 5 -50.00 61.71 41.25
N ALA A 6 -48.79 61.44 41.77
CA ALA A 6 -48.59 60.89 43.12
C ALA A 6 -47.09 60.82 43.51
N PHE A 7 -46.84 61.37 44.69
CA PHE A 7 -45.63 61.35 45.53
C PHE A 7 -45.38 59.96 46.13
N ILE A 8 -44.12 59.64 46.52
CA ILE A 8 -43.73 59.23 47.89
C ILE A 8 -42.19 59.11 48.00
N ILE A 9 -41.71 59.61 49.14
CA ILE A 9 -40.34 59.76 49.64
C ILE A 9 -39.83 58.43 50.22
N GLY A 10 -38.51 58.15 50.12
CA GLY A 10 -37.88 57.05 50.87
C GLY A 10 -36.34 57.10 50.85
N ILE A 11 -35.73 57.22 52.02
CA ILE A 11 -34.34 57.53 52.36
C ILE A 11 -33.45 56.26 52.49
N PHE A 12 -32.16 56.40 52.14
CA PHE A 12 -30.95 55.64 52.54
C PHE A 12 -30.89 54.10 52.45
N VAL A 13 -29.84 53.57 51.83
CA VAL A 13 -28.70 52.86 52.47
C VAL A 13 -27.71 52.45 51.37
N ALA A 14 -26.44 52.77 51.56
CA ALA A 14 -25.33 52.31 50.73
C ALA A 14 -25.11 50.80 50.93
N LEU A 15 -25.02 50.03 49.84
CA LEU A 15 -24.39 48.72 49.85
C LEU A 15 -23.33 48.66 48.75
N ILE A 16 -22.08 48.55 49.19
CA ILE A 16 -20.90 48.24 48.39
C ILE A 16 -21.10 46.82 47.85
N LEU A 17 -21.36 46.69 46.55
CA LEU A 17 -21.28 45.39 45.87
C LEU A 17 -19.85 45.20 45.34
N ILE A 18 -19.14 44.29 45.98
CA ILE A 18 -17.86 43.74 45.55
C ILE A 18 -18.08 43.08 44.18
N THR A 19 -17.45 43.63 43.13
CA THR A 19 -17.35 42.96 41.83
C THR A 19 -16.41 41.77 41.97
N ALA A 20 -16.95 40.58 42.17
CA ALA A 20 -16.21 39.34 41.94
C ALA A 20 -15.99 39.22 40.42
N LEU A 21 -14.75 39.43 39.97
CA LEU A 21 -14.32 38.98 38.65
C LEU A 21 -14.37 37.45 38.67
N SER A 22 -15.47 36.88 38.18
CA SER A 22 -15.51 35.48 37.79
C SER A 22 -14.57 35.32 36.60
N THR A 23 -13.39 34.76 36.85
CA THR A 23 -12.58 34.15 35.80
C THR A 23 -13.46 33.07 35.16
N LEU A 24 -13.92 33.33 33.93
CA LEU A 24 -14.36 32.23 33.08
C LEU A 24 -13.15 31.32 32.91
N SER A 25 -13.16 30.19 33.61
CA SER A 25 -12.38 29.03 33.21
C SER A 25 -12.82 28.70 31.79
N LYS A 26 -12.01 29.09 30.81
CA LYS A 26 -12.10 28.60 29.45
C LYS A 26 -11.86 27.10 29.60
N GLY A 27 -12.95 26.31 29.57
CA GLY A 27 -12.85 24.86 29.62
C GLY A 27 -11.78 24.44 28.61
N ALA A 28 -10.84 23.61 29.07
CA ALA A 28 -9.85 23.03 28.18
C ALA A 28 -10.61 22.46 26.98
N GLU A 29 -10.40 23.07 25.81
CA GLU A 29 -10.79 22.45 24.54
C GLU A 29 -10.18 21.05 24.63
N THR A 30 -11.02 20.02 24.63
CA THR A 30 -10.54 18.67 24.40
C THR A 30 -9.75 18.74 23.12
N GLU A 31 -8.42 18.63 23.19
CA GLU A 31 -7.54 18.64 22.03
C GLU A 31 -8.03 17.50 21.13
N ASP A 32 -8.79 17.84 20.09
CA ASP A 32 -9.45 16.87 19.27
C ASP A 32 -8.39 16.12 18.45
N ILE A 33 -8.18 14.85 18.80
CA ILE A 33 -7.20 13.98 18.15
C ILE A 33 -7.76 13.31 16.89
N GLU A 34 -9.08 13.39 16.66
CA GLU A 34 -9.75 12.81 15.50
C GLU A 34 -9.22 13.43 14.21
N GLY A 35 -9.06 12.61 13.16
CA GLY A 35 -8.57 13.04 11.86
C GLY A 35 -7.45 12.16 11.31
N VAL A 36 -6.80 12.65 10.25
CA VAL A 36 -5.75 11.93 9.53
C VAL A 36 -4.39 12.49 9.92
N TRP A 37 -3.50 11.61 10.36
CA TRP A 37 -2.16 11.93 10.84
C TRP A 37 -1.13 11.19 10.03
N MET A 38 -0.12 11.88 9.52
CA MET A 38 0.93 11.26 8.72
C MET A 38 2.32 11.63 9.24
N GLY A 39 3.19 10.64 9.27
CA GLY A 39 4.63 10.84 9.44
C GLY A 39 5.42 10.00 8.45
N THR A 40 6.69 10.33 8.30
CA THR A 40 7.63 9.57 7.46
C THR A 40 8.61 8.81 8.35
N LEU A 41 8.50 7.50 8.33
CA LEU A 41 9.42 6.57 8.98
C LEU A 41 10.66 6.40 8.10
N LYS A 42 11.85 6.63 8.66
CA LYS A 42 13.12 6.42 7.95
C LYS A 42 13.73 5.09 8.39
N VAL A 43 13.69 4.09 7.51
CA VAL A 43 14.24 2.76 7.73
C VAL A 43 15.46 2.58 6.84
N SER A 44 16.64 2.93 7.36
CA SER A 44 17.89 2.96 6.59
C SER A 44 17.76 3.86 5.36
N VAL A 45 17.81 3.30 4.15
CA VAL A 45 17.70 4.02 2.87
C VAL A 45 16.26 4.15 2.35
N VAL A 46 15.29 3.56 3.04
CA VAL A 46 13.88 3.58 2.64
C VAL A 46 13.11 4.56 3.51
N GLU A 47 12.30 5.40 2.90
CA GLU A 47 11.33 6.27 3.58
C GLU A 47 9.92 5.72 3.38
N LEU A 48 9.19 5.51 4.47
CA LEU A 48 7.84 4.96 4.47
C LEU A 48 6.89 5.95 5.13
N ARG A 49 5.88 6.42 4.41
CA ARG A 49 4.80 7.22 4.99
C ARG A 49 3.88 6.30 5.77
N ILE A 50 3.64 6.67 7.02
CA ILE A 50 2.71 5.99 7.92
C ILE A 50 1.56 6.95 8.16
N VAL A 51 0.34 6.48 7.92
CA VAL A 51 -0.88 7.26 8.09
C VAL A 51 -1.73 6.61 9.16
N PHE A 52 -2.20 7.37 10.13
CA PHE A 52 -3.22 6.96 11.10
C PHE A 52 -4.51 7.74 10.85
N LYS A 53 -5.64 7.04 10.75
CA LYS A 53 -6.97 7.65 10.65
C LYS A 53 -7.68 7.38 11.98
N ILE A 54 -7.86 8.41 12.79
CA ILE A 54 -8.42 8.32 14.15
C ILE A 54 -9.84 8.90 14.13
N ASN A 55 -10.82 8.18 14.70
CA ASN A 55 -12.20 8.64 14.82
C ASN A 55 -12.75 8.30 16.20
N ALA A 56 -13.69 9.09 16.71
CA ALA A 56 -14.45 8.72 17.89
C ALA A 56 -15.64 7.81 17.54
N ASN A 57 -15.84 6.78 18.36
CA ASN A 57 -17.05 5.97 18.35
C ASN A 57 -18.18 6.69 19.09
N ALA A 58 -19.43 6.25 18.87
CA ALA A 58 -20.62 6.82 19.52
C ALA A 58 -20.59 6.79 21.07
N ASN A 59 -19.74 5.94 21.66
CA ASN A 59 -19.55 5.82 23.11
C ASN A 59 -18.38 6.67 23.64
N GLY A 60 -17.77 7.52 22.80
CA GLY A 60 -16.63 8.38 23.15
C GLY A 60 -15.27 7.68 23.17
N THR A 61 -15.20 6.37 22.85
CA THR A 61 -13.92 5.68 22.70
C THR A 61 -13.31 5.96 21.33
N LEU A 62 -11.98 5.99 21.23
CA LEU A 62 -11.29 6.18 19.95
C LEU A 62 -11.12 4.85 19.20
N ALA A 63 -11.27 4.90 17.89
CA ALA A 63 -10.89 3.86 16.95
C ALA A 63 -9.89 4.41 15.93
N ALA A 64 -9.00 3.57 15.42
CA ALA A 64 -8.09 3.97 14.36
C ALA A 64 -7.77 2.86 13.37
N THR A 65 -7.39 3.27 12.17
CA THR A 65 -6.70 2.43 11.20
C THR A 65 -5.34 3.01 10.86
N MET A 66 -4.44 2.16 10.38
CA MET A 66 -3.11 2.50 9.92
C MET A 66 -2.96 2.13 8.44
N ASP A 67 -2.36 3.02 7.66
CA ASP A 67 -1.93 2.74 6.29
C ASP A 67 -0.41 2.93 6.18
N SER A 68 0.20 2.16 5.29
CA SER A 68 1.54 2.39 4.77
C SER A 68 1.43 2.45 3.23
N PRO A 69 1.08 3.63 2.66
CA PRO A 69 0.83 3.77 1.24
C PRO A 69 2.02 3.32 0.40
N ASP A 70 3.25 3.62 0.85
CA ASP A 70 4.49 3.23 0.16
C ASP A 70 4.71 1.71 0.13
N GLN A 71 3.96 0.94 0.92
CA GLN A 71 3.97 -0.51 0.91
C GLN A 71 2.69 -1.13 0.34
N GLY A 72 1.71 -0.31 -0.08
CA GLY A 72 0.41 -0.77 -0.54
C GLY A 72 -0.45 -1.41 0.57
N ALA A 73 -0.15 -1.12 1.84
CA ALA A 73 -0.89 -1.65 2.97
C ALA A 73 -1.91 -0.62 3.46
N GLU A 74 -3.19 -0.97 3.44
CA GLU A 74 -4.29 -0.06 3.75
C GLU A 74 -5.22 -0.66 4.81
N ASN A 75 -5.82 0.21 5.62
CA ASN A 75 -6.84 -0.10 6.61
C ASN A 75 -6.40 -1.17 7.64
N ILE A 76 -5.12 -1.16 8.01
CA ILE A 76 -4.59 -2.05 9.05
C ILE A 76 -5.25 -1.67 10.37
N ALA A 77 -5.84 -2.64 11.06
CA ALA A 77 -6.51 -2.39 12.33
C ALA A 77 -5.53 -1.91 13.41
N VAL A 78 -5.85 -0.79 14.06
CA VAL A 78 -5.20 -0.36 15.31
C VAL A 78 -6.01 -0.96 16.46
N SER A 79 -5.40 -1.92 17.15
CA SER A 79 -6.01 -2.70 18.23
C SER A 79 -6.23 -1.90 19.52
N LYS A 80 -5.49 -0.81 19.73
CA LYS A 80 -5.65 0.08 20.89
C LYS A 80 -5.29 1.52 20.52
N VAL A 81 -6.15 2.46 20.92
CA VAL A 81 -5.95 3.91 20.77
C VAL A 81 -6.25 4.57 22.10
N THR A 82 -5.32 5.36 22.63
CA THR A 82 -5.56 6.21 23.80
C THR A 82 -4.97 7.59 23.57
N PHE A 83 -5.69 8.63 23.99
CA PHE A 83 -5.20 10.01 23.96
C PHE A 83 -5.55 10.68 25.28
N GLU A 84 -4.55 10.89 26.12
CA GLU A 84 -4.70 11.43 27.48
C GLU A 84 -3.57 12.41 27.77
N ASN A 85 -3.88 13.61 28.29
CA ASN A 85 -2.89 14.65 28.63
C ASN A 85 -1.92 14.98 27.47
N GLY A 86 -2.46 15.03 26.25
CA GLY A 86 -1.68 15.29 25.03
C GLY A 86 -0.78 14.11 24.58
N ARG A 87 -0.85 12.95 25.23
CA ARG A 87 -0.07 11.76 24.87
C ARG A 87 -0.92 10.80 24.05
N LEU A 88 -0.52 10.58 22.80
CA LEU A 88 -1.13 9.61 21.89
C LEU A 88 -0.38 8.27 22.00
N TYR A 89 -1.13 7.19 22.18
CA TYR A 89 -0.65 5.82 22.06
C TYR A 89 -1.51 5.03 21.07
N LEU A 90 -0.85 4.34 20.15
CA LEU A 90 -1.47 3.47 19.15
C LEU A 90 -0.77 2.11 19.16
N GLU A 91 -1.54 1.03 19.09
CA GLU A 91 -1.01 -0.34 18.97
C GLU A 91 -1.71 -1.05 17.82
N SER A 92 -0.96 -1.69 16.93
CA SER A 92 -1.50 -2.65 15.98
C SER A 92 -0.88 -4.02 16.21
N LYS A 93 -1.70 -4.99 16.64
CA LYS A 93 -1.27 -6.38 16.78
C LYS A 93 -1.01 -7.06 15.44
N VAL A 94 -1.61 -6.57 14.36
CA VAL A 94 -1.44 -7.11 12.99
C VAL A 94 0.00 -6.96 12.53
N VAL A 95 0.58 -5.77 12.73
CA VAL A 95 1.97 -5.47 12.35
C VAL A 95 2.94 -5.55 13.53
N GLN A 96 2.46 -5.93 14.72
CA GLN A 96 3.24 -5.99 15.96
C GLN A 96 3.99 -4.67 16.22
N GLY A 97 3.27 -3.56 16.03
CA GLY A 97 3.83 -2.21 16.08
C GLY A 97 3.10 -1.31 17.07
N THR A 98 3.84 -0.39 17.69
CA THR A 98 3.30 0.63 18.59
C THR A 98 3.82 2.01 18.22
N TYR A 99 2.97 3.02 18.35
CA TYR A 99 3.34 4.43 18.31
C TYR A 99 3.08 5.05 19.68
N GLU A 100 4.00 5.88 20.14
CA GLU A 100 3.80 6.72 21.31
C GLU A 100 4.38 8.11 21.07
N GLY A 101 3.58 9.15 21.26
CA GLY A 101 3.99 10.53 21.01
C GLY A 101 3.26 11.56 21.86
N GLN A 102 3.87 12.74 21.97
CA GLN A 102 3.34 13.89 22.70
C GLN A 102 3.01 15.00 21.70
N ILE A 103 1.78 15.51 21.77
CA ILE A 103 1.36 16.68 20.99
C ILE A 103 2.17 17.92 21.40
N LYS A 104 2.48 18.75 20.41
CA LYS A 104 3.27 19.97 20.54
C LYS A 104 2.39 21.18 20.30
N GLU A 105 2.89 22.35 20.70
CA GLU A 105 2.20 23.63 20.52
C GLU A 105 1.87 23.95 19.05
N ASP A 106 2.65 23.42 18.10
CA ASP A 106 2.42 23.56 16.67
C ASP A 106 1.38 22.57 16.10
N GLY A 107 0.77 21.75 16.97
CA GLY A 107 -0.22 20.72 16.62
C GLY A 107 0.38 19.43 16.05
N SER A 108 1.70 19.32 15.92
CA SER A 108 2.35 18.06 15.56
C SER A 108 2.44 17.10 16.76
N ILE A 109 2.62 15.80 16.50
CA ILE A 109 2.86 14.81 17.55
C ILE A 109 4.27 14.25 17.37
N GLU A 110 5.15 14.61 18.28
CA GLU A 110 6.51 14.08 18.31
C GLU A 110 6.52 12.76 19.07
N GLY A 111 6.90 11.68 18.40
CA GLY A 111 6.83 10.36 18.99
C GLY A 111 7.81 9.37 18.39
N LYS A 112 7.63 8.12 18.78
CA LYS A 112 8.41 6.98 18.32
C LYS A 112 7.48 5.86 17.87
N TRP A 113 7.80 5.31 16.71
CA TRP A 113 7.29 4.01 16.28
C TRP A 113 8.21 2.90 16.80
N GLN A 114 7.65 1.80 17.28
CA GLN A 114 8.38 0.61 17.68
C GLN A 114 7.83 -0.60 16.96
N GLN A 115 8.70 -1.40 16.35
CA GLN A 115 8.31 -2.61 15.63
C GLN A 115 9.52 -3.55 15.53
N GLY A 116 9.30 -4.86 15.73
CA GLY A 116 10.38 -5.86 15.63
C GLY A 116 11.55 -5.62 16.60
N GLY A 117 11.27 -5.01 17.77
CA GLY A 117 12.30 -4.66 18.75
C GLY A 117 13.13 -3.41 18.42
N ILE A 118 12.84 -2.72 17.31
CA ILE A 118 13.54 -1.51 16.89
C ILE A 118 12.63 -0.30 17.10
N SER A 119 13.21 0.83 17.52
CA SER A 119 12.50 2.09 17.69
C SER A 119 12.98 3.14 16.68
N PHE A 120 12.04 3.82 16.05
CA PHE A 120 12.27 4.87 15.06
C PHE A 120 11.55 6.16 15.51
N PRO A 121 12.19 7.34 15.40
CA PRO A 121 11.48 8.60 15.51
C PRO A 121 10.40 8.70 14.44
N LEU A 122 9.21 9.16 14.83
CA LEU A 122 8.09 9.40 13.93
C LEU A 122 7.36 10.66 14.37
N LEU A 123 7.56 11.73 13.61
CA LEU A 123 6.82 12.99 13.77
C LEU A 123 5.53 12.87 12.95
N LEU A 124 4.38 12.95 13.60
CA LEU A 124 3.08 12.99 12.93
C LEU A 124 2.63 14.44 12.74
N LYS A 125 2.12 14.73 11.55
CA LYS A 125 1.43 15.97 11.23
C LYS A 125 0.03 15.66 10.72
N ARG A 126 -0.93 16.49 11.10
CA ARG A 126 -2.29 16.39 10.60
C ARG A 126 -2.32 16.72 9.10
N ILE A 127 -3.08 15.95 8.34
CA ILE A 127 -3.34 16.14 6.91
C ILE A 127 -4.82 15.99 6.64
N ASP A 128 -5.31 16.55 5.52
CA ASP A 128 -6.72 16.45 5.15
C ASP A 128 -7.06 15.05 4.63
N GLU A 129 -6.19 14.48 3.79
CA GLU A 129 -6.39 13.19 3.15
C GLU A 129 -5.08 12.39 3.06
N ALA A 130 -5.18 11.07 3.20
CA ALA A 130 -4.04 10.17 3.05
C ALA A 130 -3.47 10.27 1.62
N PRO A 131 -2.14 10.29 1.43
CA PRO A 131 -1.57 10.37 0.10
C PRO A 131 -1.87 9.10 -0.69
N THR A 132 -2.41 9.26 -1.89
CA THR A 132 -2.58 8.17 -2.85
C THR A 132 -1.29 7.91 -3.62
N LEU A 133 -0.94 6.65 -3.86
CA LEU A 133 0.16 6.31 -4.78
C LEU A 133 -0.23 6.64 -6.22
N HIS A 134 0.42 7.65 -6.81
CA HIS A 134 0.25 7.95 -8.23
C HIS A 134 1.21 7.11 -9.07
N ARG A 135 0.67 6.14 -9.82
CA ARG A 135 1.43 5.25 -10.73
C ARG A 135 1.05 5.49 -12.20
N PRO A 136 1.48 6.63 -12.80
CA PRO A 136 1.10 6.97 -14.17
C PRO A 136 1.64 5.98 -15.22
N GLN A 137 2.71 5.25 -14.88
CA GLN A 137 3.28 4.20 -15.71
C GLN A 137 2.42 2.94 -15.78
N GLU A 138 1.45 2.77 -14.87
CA GLU A 138 0.59 1.60 -14.86
C GLU A 138 -0.43 1.68 -15.99
N PRO A 139 -0.43 0.72 -16.93
CA PRO A 139 -1.25 0.82 -18.13
C PRO A 139 -2.74 0.70 -17.80
N LYS A 140 -3.56 1.47 -18.51
CA LYS A 140 -5.03 1.48 -18.34
C LYS A 140 -5.72 0.86 -19.55
N LYS A 141 -6.77 0.10 -19.30
CA LYS A 141 -7.64 -0.47 -20.34
C LYS A 141 -8.46 0.65 -21.02
N PRO A 142 -8.88 0.45 -22.30
CA PRO A 142 -8.54 -0.67 -23.16
C PRO A 142 -7.09 -0.60 -23.67
N TYR A 143 -6.41 -1.75 -23.71
CA TYR A 143 -5.05 -1.84 -24.24
C TYR A 143 -5.05 -1.85 -25.78
N PRO A 144 -4.00 -1.30 -26.43
CA PRO A 144 -3.88 -1.31 -27.89
C PRO A 144 -3.39 -2.67 -28.45
N TYR A 145 -3.29 -3.68 -27.59
CA TYR A 145 -2.85 -5.03 -27.90
C TYR A 145 -3.89 -6.06 -27.42
N ILE A 146 -3.66 -7.33 -27.71
CA ILE A 146 -4.46 -8.44 -27.20
C ILE A 146 -3.88 -8.89 -25.87
N GLU A 147 -4.74 -9.17 -24.90
CA GLU A 147 -4.41 -9.80 -23.62
C GLU A 147 -5.17 -11.11 -23.55
N GLU A 148 -4.46 -12.22 -23.32
CA GLU A 148 -5.03 -13.56 -23.22
C GLU A 148 -4.58 -14.20 -21.90
N GLU A 149 -5.55 -14.69 -21.12
CA GLU A 149 -5.29 -15.56 -19.98
C GLU A 149 -4.94 -16.96 -20.48
N VAL A 150 -3.80 -17.49 -20.02
CA VAL A 150 -3.25 -18.74 -20.53
C VAL A 150 -2.94 -19.70 -19.40
N THR A 151 -3.09 -20.99 -19.68
CA THR A 151 -2.64 -22.07 -18.79
C THR A 151 -1.98 -23.17 -19.62
N TYR A 152 -0.90 -23.75 -19.12
CA TYR A 152 -0.19 -24.85 -19.77
C TYR A 152 0.45 -25.78 -18.72
N GLU A 153 0.71 -27.02 -19.11
CA GLU A 153 1.19 -28.06 -18.20
C GLU A 153 2.70 -28.22 -18.28
N ASN A 154 3.36 -28.27 -17.13
CA ASN A 154 4.71 -28.80 -16.98
C ASN A 154 4.58 -30.30 -16.64
N GLU A 155 4.49 -31.14 -17.68
CA GLU A 155 4.27 -32.59 -17.54
C GLU A 155 5.32 -33.27 -16.65
N LYS A 156 6.58 -32.83 -16.74
CA LYS A 156 7.68 -33.40 -15.96
C LYS A 156 7.49 -33.20 -14.45
N ALA A 157 6.96 -32.04 -14.07
CA ALA A 157 6.70 -31.70 -12.67
C ALA A 157 5.27 -32.06 -12.23
N GLY A 158 4.37 -32.43 -13.15
CA GLY A 158 2.97 -32.71 -12.85
C GLY A 158 2.21 -31.47 -12.34
N ILE A 159 2.59 -30.27 -12.79
CA ILE A 159 1.95 -29.00 -12.39
C ILE A 159 1.41 -28.25 -13.59
N LYS A 160 0.42 -27.39 -13.32
CA LYS A 160 -0.13 -26.42 -14.26
C LYS A 160 0.39 -25.03 -13.93
N LEU A 161 0.85 -24.31 -14.94
CA LEU A 161 1.29 -22.93 -14.86
C LEU A 161 0.23 -22.03 -15.48
N ALA A 162 -0.12 -20.95 -14.79
CA ALA A 162 -1.07 -19.94 -15.26
C ALA A 162 -0.35 -18.62 -15.51
N GLY A 163 -0.83 -17.86 -16.49
CA GLY A 163 -0.22 -16.61 -16.87
C GLY A 163 -1.08 -15.77 -17.78
N THR A 164 -0.48 -14.69 -18.28
CA THR A 164 -1.07 -13.81 -19.28
C THR A 164 -0.11 -13.65 -20.44
N LEU A 165 -0.59 -13.90 -21.66
CA LEU A 165 0.11 -13.61 -22.90
C LEU A 165 -0.43 -12.31 -23.49
N THR A 166 0.46 -11.37 -23.74
CA THR A 166 0.14 -10.11 -24.44
C THR A 166 0.70 -10.13 -25.85
N ILE A 167 -0.10 -9.76 -26.85
CA ILE A 167 0.21 -9.96 -28.27
C ILE A 167 -0.07 -8.66 -29.05
N PRO A 168 0.89 -8.15 -29.84
CA PRO A 168 0.64 -7.00 -30.71
C PRO A 168 -0.50 -7.29 -31.71
N ARG A 169 -1.29 -6.25 -32.07
CA ARG A 169 -2.40 -6.39 -33.04
C ARG A 169 -1.99 -6.38 -34.51
N SER A 170 -0.74 -6.03 -34.83
CA SER A 170 -0.25 -6.01 -36.20
C SER A 170 -0.11 -7.42 -36.77
N GLU A 171 0.38 -7.55 -38.00
CA GLU A 171 0.69 -8.88 -38.56
C GLU A 171 1.97 -9.44 -37.91
N GLY A 172 1.92 -10.71 -37.51
CA GLY A 172 3.04 -11.47 -36.95
C GLY A 172 3.76 -12.33 -38.00
N PRO A 173 4.58 -13.33 -37.59
CA PRO A 173 4.84 -13.75 -36.21
C PRO A 173 5.82 -12.83 -35.47
N PHE A 174 5.60 -12.64 -34.18
CA PHE A 174 6.34 -11.69 -33.33
C PHE A 174 7.54 -12.32 -32.62
N PRO A 175 8.64 -11.58 -32.39
CA PRO A 175 9.54 -11.95 -31.30
C PRO A 175 8.74 -11.99 -29.98
N ALA A 176 9.14 -12.86 -29.07
CA ALA A 176 8.50 -12.97 -27.77
C ALA A 176 9.52 -12.92 -26.62
N VAL A 177 9.06 -12.53 -25.45
CA VAL A 177 9.84 -12.69 -24.21
C VAL A 177 8.97 -13.29 -23.10
N ILE A 178 9.61 -14.04 -22.22
CA ILE A 178 9.06 -14.41 -20.92
C ILE A 178 9.71 -13.55 -19.84
N LEU A 179 8.88 -12.96 -18.97
CA LEU A 179 9.34 -12.25 -17.78
C LEU A 179 9.42 -13.24 -16.62
N ILE A 180 10.57 -13.29 -15.96
CA ILE A 180 10.89 -14.25 -14.89
C ILE A 180 11.07 -13.47 -13.59
N THR A 181 10.18 -13.75 -12.65
CA THR A 181 10.04 -13.14 -11.32
C THR A 181 11.28 -13.37 -10.45
N GLY A 182 11.40 -12.57 -9.40
CA GLY A 182 12.39 -12.74 -8.36
C GLY A 182 12.04 -13.83 -7.35
N SER A 183 12.65 -13.74 -6.17
CA SER A 183 12.50 -14.73 -5.12
C SER A 183 11.18 -14.62 -4.35
N GLY A 184 10.80 -15.73 -3.72
CA GLY A 184 9.52 -15.87 -3.02
C GLY A 184 8.41 -16.32 -3.98
N GLY A 185 7.16 -16.21 -3.52
CA GLY A 185 6.01 -16.52 -4.36
C GLY A 185 5.45 -15.24 -4.97
N GLN A 186 5.62 -15.06 -6.28
CA GLN A 186 5.18 -13.87 -7.00
C GLN A 186 4.02 -14.17 -7.95
N ASP A 187 3.11 -13.21 -8.07
CA ASP A 187 2.16 -13.20 -9.19
C ASP A 187 2.88 -12.82 -10.49
N ARG A 188 2.21 -13.03 -11.64
CA ARG A 188 2.73 -12.69 -12.97
C ARG A 188 3.07 -11.21 -13.18
N ASN A 189 2.66 -10.31 -12.28
CA ASN A 189 2.98 -8.89 -12.36
C ASN A 189 4.20 -8.51 -11.51
N GLU A 190 4.76 -9.46 -10.75
CA GLU A 190 5.77 -9.24 -9.73
C GLU A 190 5.34 -8.13 -8.77
N THR A 191 4.10 -8.24 -8.25
CA THR A 191 3.49 -7.18 -7.45
C THR A 191 4.29 -6.93 -6.16
N VAL A 192 4.92 -5.76 -6.06
CA VAL A 192 5.73 -5.35 -4.91
C VAL A 192 5.38 -3.93 -4.50
N PHE A 193 5.05 -3.73 -3.22
CA PHE A 193 4.67 -2.42 -2.66
C PHE A 193 3.54 -1.72 -3.44
N GLY A 194 2.54 -2.50 -3.89
CA GLY A 194 1.45 -2.01 -4.72
C GLY A 194 1.87 -1.55 -6.13
N HIS A 195 3.09 -1.86 -6.57
CA HIS A 195 3.56 -1.67 -7.95
C HIS A 195 3.50 -2.99 -8.71
N ARG A 196 3.15 -2.93 -9.99
CA ARG A 196 3.07 -4.07 -10.92
C ARG A 196 4.13 -3.95 -12.03
N PRO A 197 5.44 -4.07 -11.72
CA PRO A 197 6.51 -3.79 -12.67
C PRO A 197 6.43 -4.62 -13.95
N PHE A 198 6.07 -5.91 -13.87
CA PHE A 198 5.96 -6.75 -15.07
C PHE A 198 4.76 -6.39 -15.93
N LEU A 199 3.69 -5.81 -15.37
CA LEU A 199 2.61 -5.24 -16.18
C LEU A 199 3.08 -4.04 -17.01
N VAL A 200 3.88 -3.16 -16.41
CA VAL A 200 4.46 -1.99 -17.10
C VAL A 200 5.41 -2.43 -18.20
N LEU A 201 6.31 -3.39 -17.92
CA LEU A 201 7.24 -3.94 -18.90
C LEU A 201 6.50 -4.64 -20.05
N ALA A 202 5.49 -5.45 -19.75
CA ALA A 202 4.69 -6.12 -20.77
C ALA A 202 3.94 -5.13 -21.68
N ASP A 203 3.31 -4.08 -21.12
CA ASP A 203 2.65 -3.05 -21.92
C ASP A 203 3.65 -2.35 -22.86
N TYR A 204 4.80 -1.93 -22.33
CA TYR A 204 5.83 -1.25 -23.11
C TYR A 204 6.35 -2.12 -24.27
N LEU A 205 6.73 -3.36 -23.97
CA LEU A 205 7.30 -4.28 -24.96
C LEU A 205 6.25 -4.70 -26.01
N THR A 206 5.00 -4.92 -25.60
CA THR A 206 3.92 -5.29 -26.51
C THR A 206 3.59 -4.17 -27.47
N ARG A 207 3.58 -2.91 -27.01
CA ARG A 207 3.46 -1.73 -27.88
C ARG A 207 4.63 -1.58 -28.87
N LYS A 208 5.77 -2.22 -28.60
CA LYS A 208 6.96 -2.26 -29.47
C LYS A 208 7.03 -3.50 -30.37
N GLY A 209 5.95 -4.28 -30.45
CA GLY A 209 5.87 -5.42 -31.36
C GLY A 209 6.48 -6.72 -30.83
N ILE A 210 6.60 -6.86 -29.51
CA ILE A 210 7.11 -8.06 -28.84
C ILE A 210 5.97 -8.71 -28.06
N ALA A 211 5.67 -9.99 -28.30
CA ALA A 211 4.72 -10.71 -27.46
C ALA A 211 5.33 -11.00 -26.08
N VAL A 212 4.57 -10.82 -25.00
CA VAL A 212 5.10 -11.00 -23.63
C VAL A 212 4.27 -12.00 -22.86
N LEU A 213 4.93 -13.07 -22.42
CA LEU A 213 4.38 -14.03 -21.47
C LEU A 213 4.81 -13.66 -20.06
N ARG A 214 3.84 -13.57 -19.16
CA ARG A 214 4.03 -13.41 -17.73
C ARG A 214 3.33 -14.56 -17.03
N VAL A 215 3.96 -15.14 -16.02
CA VAL A 215 3.51 -16.40 -15.41
C VAL A 215 3.46 -16.23 -13.90
N ASP A 216 2.40 -16.72 -13.26
CA ASP A 216 2.38 -16.84 -11.80
C ASP A 216 3.35 -17.95 -11.40
N ASP A 217 4.14 -17.72 -10.37
CA ASP A 217 5.05 -18.76 -9.87
C ASP A 217 4.29 -20.01 -9.45
N ARG A 218 4.96 -21.15 -9.50
CA ARG A 218 4.40 -22.42 -8.97
C ARG A 218 3.81 -22.23 -7.57
N GLY A 219 2.61 -22.76 -7.36
CA GLY A 219 1.88 -22.62 -6.10
C GLY A 219 1.38 -21.20 -5.79
N VAL A 220 1.47 -20.25 -6.73
CA VAL A 220 0.98 -18.88 -6.59
C VAL A 220 -0.08 -18.58 -7.64
N GLY A 221 -1.06 -17.73 -7.28
CA GLY A 221 -2.09 -17.27 -8.21
C GLY A 221 -2.88 -18.43 -8.84
N GLY A 222 -2.86 -18.53 -10.17
CA GLY A 222 -3.51 -19.61 -10.91
C GLY A 222 -2.66 -20.87 -11.12
N SER A 223 -1.38 -20.83 -10.76
CA SER A 223 -0.44 -21.94 -10.90
C SER A 223 -0.56 -22.94 -9.76
N THR A 224 -0.46 -24.23 -10.06
CA THR A 224 -0.45 -25.30 -9.04
C THR A 224 0.97 -25.62 -8.59
N GLY A 225 1.13 -26.56 -7.66
CA GLY A 225 2.43 -27.01 -7.16
C GLY A 225 2.78 -26.45 -5.79
N ASN A 226 3.99 -26.77 -5.32
CA ASN A 226 4.48 -26.36 -4.01
C ASN A 226 5.76 -25.53 -4.16
N LEU A 227 5.68 -24.25 -3.80
CA LEU A 227 6.82 -23.33 -3.84
C LEU A 227 7.92 -23.73 -2.83
N LEU A 228 7.55 -24.23 -1.65
CA LEU A 228 8.49 -24.50 -0.56
C LEU A 228 9.44 -25.69 -0.86
N GLU A 229 9.06 -26.54 -1.80
CA GLU A 229 9.84 -27.71 -2.24
C GLU A 229 10.63 -27.43 -3.53
N ALA A 230 10.49 -26.24 -4.10
CA ALA A 230 11.06 -25.91 -5.39
C ALA A 230 12.53 -25.48 -5.29
N THR A 231 13.29 -25.87 -6.30
CA THR A 231 14.68 -25.45 -6.50
C THR A 231 14.80 -24.53 -7.72
N SER A 232 15.96 -23.86 -7.85
CA SER A 232 16.28 -23.08 -9.06
C SER A 232 16.23 -23.93 -10.35
N GLU A 233 16.50 -25.23 -10.24
CA GLU A 233 16.37 -26.18 -11.35
C GLU A 233 14.91 -26.37 -11.77
N ASP A 234 14.01 -26.44 -10.79
CA ASP A 234 12.60 -26.58 -11.06
C ASP A 234 12.00 -25.30 -11.65
N PHE A 235 12.40 -24.12 -11.14
CA PHE A 235 12.03 -22.84 -11.74
C PHE A 235 12.52 -22.69 -13.18
N ALA A 236 13.76 -23.13 -13.46
CA ALA A 236 14.25 -23.17 -14.84
C ALA A 236 13.41 -24.12 -15.72
N GLY A 237 12.96 -25.25 -15.17
CA GLY A 237 12.01 -26.16 -15.82
C GLY A 237 10.66 -25.50 -16.15
N ASP A 238 10.13 -24.69 -15.25
CA ASP A 238 8.88 -23.94 -15.48
C ASP A 238 9.05 -22.90 -16.58
N VAL A 239 10.17 -22.16 -16.57
CA VAL A 239 10.52 -21.20 -17.62
C VAL A 239 10.64 -21.90 -18.98
N LEU A 240 11.33 -23.05 -19.04
CA LEU A 240 11.45 -23.84 -20.27
C LEU A 240 10.08 -24.33 -20.77
N THR A 241 9.18 -24.68 -19.87
CA THR A 241 7.79 -25.03 -20.21
C THR A 241 7.08 -23.84 -20.84
N GLY A 242 7.25 -22.62 -20.28
CA GLY A 242 6.73 -21.38 -20.88
C GLY A 242 7.34 -21.06 -22.25
N VAL A 243 8.63 -21.32 -22.46
CA VAL A 243 9.28 -21.20 -23.77
C VAL A 243 8.66 -22.17 -24.78
N ASN A 244 8.43 -23.43 -24.40
CA ASN A 244 7.80 -24.42 -25.26
C ASN A 244 6.35 -24.06 -25.58
N TYR A 245 5.61 -23.55 -24.60
CA TYR A 245 4.29 -22.98 -24.82
C TYR A 245 4.33 -21.87 -25.87
N LEU A 246 5.24 -20.89 -25.75
CA LEU A 246 5.41 -19.83 -26.74
C LEU A 246 5.78 -20.37 -28.14
N LYS A 247 6.65 -21.37 -28.23
CA LYS A 247 7.00 -22.03 -29.51
C LYS A 247 5.78 -22.67 -30.20
N SER A 248 4.75 -23.05 -29.45
CA SER A 248 3.51 -23.63 -29.99
C SER A 248 2.52 -22.59 -30.54
N ARG A 249 2.72 -21.31 -30.22
CA ARG A 249 1.81 -20.22 -30.62
C ARG A 249 2.11 -19.76 -32.04
N LYS A 250 1.10 -19.75 -32.91
CA LYS A 250 1.23 -19.28 -34.31
C LYS A 250 1.61 -17.79 -34.40
N GLU A 251 1.25 -17.00 -33.39
CA GLU A 251 1.55 -15.57 -33.31
C GLU A 251 3.03 -15.29 -32.99
N VAL A 252 3.77 -16.30 -32.50
CA VAL A 252 5.14 -16.16 -32.01
C VAL A 252 6.12 -16.75 -33.02
N ASN A 253 7.24 -16.07 -33.24
CA ASN A 253 8.35 -16.58 -34.02
C ASN A 253 9.22 -17.48 -33.12
N PRO A 254 9.23 -18.81 -33.32
CA PRO A 254 9.92 -19.73 -32.42
C PRO A 254 11.45 -19.58 -32.41
N LYS A 255 12.01 -18.84 -33.39
CA LYS A 255 13.45 -18.52 -33.46
C LYS A 255 13.83 -17.21 -32.75
N LYS A 256 12.86 -16.49 -32.18
CA LYS A 256 13.05 -15.19 -31.53
C LYS A 256 12.33 -15.14 -30.19
N ILE A 257 12.73 -15.99 -29.25
CA ILE A 257 12.22 -15.99 -27.87
C ILE A 257 13.37 -15.58 -26.93
N GLY A 258 13.15 -14.52 -26.16
CA GLY A 258 14.08 -14.03 -25.14
C GLY A 258 13.58 -14.29 -23.72
N LEU A 259 14.49 -14.19 -22.76
CA LEU A 259 14.22 -14.31 -21.33
C LEU A 259 14.62 -12.99 -20.66
N ILE A 260 13.76 -12.44 -19.79
CA ILE A 260 14.09 -11.27 -18.97
C ILE A 260 13.83 -11.64 -17.51
N GLY A 261 14.88 -11.66 -16.70
CA GLY A 261 14.80 -12.04 -15.30
C GLY A 261 15.06 -10.87 -14.35
N HIS A 262 14.26 -10.77 -13.29
CA HIS A 262 14.48 -9.83 -12.20
C HIS A 262 14.94 -10.58 -10.94
N SER A 263 15.91 -10.02 -10.19
CA SER A 263 16.45 -10.64 -8.97
C SER A 263 16.86 -12.11 -9.19
N GLU A 264 16.27 -13.08 -8.47
CA GLU A 264 16.49 -14.52 -8.69
C GLU A 264 16.21 -14.95 -10.13
N GLY A 265 15.21 -14.37 -10.80
CA GLY A 265 14.95 -14.58 -12.22
C GLY A 265 16.15 -14.28 -13.11
N GLY A 266 17.04 -13.35 -12.71
CA GLY A 266 18.30 -13.08 -13.39
C GLY A 266 19.31 -14.24 -13.33
N ILE A 267 19.16 -15.15 -12.36
CA ILE A 267 19.90 -16.41 -12.24
C ILE A 267 19.17 -17.53 -12.99
N ILE A 268 17.83 -17.59 -12.90
CA ILE A 268 17.03 -18.62 -13.57
C ILE A 268 17.10 -18.50 -15.09
N ALA A 269 17.09 -17.26 -15.62
CA ALA A 269 17.15 -16.99 -17.06
C ALA A 269 18.35 -17.69 -17.76
N PRO A 270 19.62 -17.53 -17.34
CA PRO A 270 20.74 -18.22 -17.96
C PRO A 270 20.70 -19.75 -17.77
N ILE A 271 20.18 -20.27 -16.65
CA ILE A 271 20.02 -21.73 -16.44
C ILE A 271 19.06 -22.31 -17.49
N ALA A 272 17.94 -21.63 -17.74
CA ALA A 272 16.99 -22.03 -18.77
C ALA A 272 17.58 -21.85 -20.18
N ALA A 273 18.26 -20.73 -20.45
CA ALA A 273 18.80 -20.40 -21.78
C ALA A 273 19.78 -21.45 -22.34
N VAL A 274 20.60 -22.07 -21.48
CA VAL A 274 21.55 -23.10 -21.94
C VAL A 274 20.89 -24.46 -22.24
N ARG A 275 19.57 -24.57 -22.09
CA ARG A 275 18.77 -25.80 -22.25
C ARG A 275 17.61 -25.66 -23.25
N SER A 276 17.40 -24.46 -23.81
CA SER A 276 16.19 -24.07 -24.58
C SER A 276 16.28 -24.29 -26.08
#